data_AF-A0A946YK82-F1
#
_entry.id   AF-A0A946YK82-F1
#
_cell.length_a   1.000
_cell.length_b   1.000
_cell.length_c   1.000
_cell.angle_alpha   90.00
_cell.angle_beta   90.00
_cell.angle_gamma   90.00
#
_symmetry.space_group_name_H-M   'P 1'
#
loop_
_entity.id
_entity.type
_entity.pdbx_description
1 polymer ?
#
loop_
_entity_poly.entity_id
_entity_poly.type
_entity_poly.pdbx_seq_one_letter_code
_entity_poly.pdbx_strand_id
1 'polypeptide(L)' 'MNGVQLHQVLEKNIGLLIFGILFVSAIGGLVQVLPSLFQESLKTASPNTKVYSPLELVGRDVYIREGC' A
#
# COMPACT_ATOMS: atom_id res chain seq x y z
N MET A 1 31.51 9.79 3.69
CA MET A 1 31.65 8.72 2.67
C MET A 1 31.06 9.26 1.38
N ASN A 2 31.84 9.33 0.31
CA ASN A 2 31.40 9.89 -0.97
C ASN A 2 30.32 8.98 -1.58
N GLY A 3 29.18 9.54 -2.03
CA GLY A 3 28.07 8.75 -2.59
C GLY A 3 28.47 7.87 -3.77
N VAL A 4 29.49 8.28 -4.52
CA VAL A 4 30.08 7.52 -5.64
C VAL A 4 30.74 6.21 -5.17
N GLN A 5 31.38 6.20 -4.01
CA GLN A 5 32.03 4.99 -3.49
C GLN A 5 31.01 4.00 -2.91
N LEU A 6 29.92 4.50 -2.31
CA LEU A 6 28.81 3.67 -1.85
C LEU A 6 28.13 2.95 -3.03
N HIS A 7 27.93 3.68 -4.14
CA HIS A 7 27.35 3.12 -5.36
C HIS A 7 28.19 1.99 -5.95
N GLN A 8 29.51 2.17 -6.07
CA GLN A 8 30.41 1.10 -6.53
C GLN A 8 30.37 -0.16 -5.67
N VAL A 9 30.20 -0.03 -4.34
CA VAL A 9 30.10 -1.18 -3.42
C VAL A 9 28.77 -1.94 -3.59
N LEU A 10 27.68 -1.21 -3.85
CA LEU A 10 26.36 -1.77 -4.12
C LEU A 10 26.32 -2.50 -5.47
N GLU A 11 26.90 -1.92 -6.53
CA GLU A 11 26.92 -2.53 -7.87
C GLU A 11 27.76 -3.81 -7.92
N LYS A 12 28.83 -3.88 -7.12
CA LYS A 12 29.69 -5.07 -7.04
C LYS A 12 29.02 -6.26 -6.34
N ASN A 13 27.96 -6.02 -5.55
CA ASN A 13 27.30 -7.04 -4.73
C ASN A 13 25.80 -7.11 -5.00
N ILE A 14 25.38 -8.08 -5.82
CA ILE A 14 23.97 -8.23 -6.23
C ILE A 14 23.00 -8.41 -5.05
N GLY A 15 23.43 -9.09 -3.97
CA GLY A 15 22.59 -9.29 -2.78
C GLY A 15 22.32 -7.99 -2.02
N LEU A 16 23.33 -7.11 -1.90
CA LEU A 16 23.17 -5.80 -1.28
C LEU A 16 22.30 -4.87 -2.13
N LEU A 17 22.42 -4.95 -3.46
CA LEU A 17 21.59 -4.20 -4.39
C LEU A 17 20.10 -4.56 -4.22
N ILE A 18 19.76 -5.86 -4.26
CA ILE A 18 18.38 -6.33 -4.10
C ILE A 18 17.81 -5.90 -2.75
N PHE A 19 18.57 -6.06 -1.67
CA PHE A 19 18.15 -5.63 -0.35
C PHE A 19 17.90 -4.12 -0.29
N GLY A 20 18.80 -3.32 -0.87
CA GLY A 20 18.64 -1.86 -0.95
C GLY A 20 17.37 -1.44 -1.69
N ILE A 21 17.07 -2.08 -2.82
CA ILE A 21 15.85 -1.82 -3.61
C ILE A 21 14.60 -2.16 -2.78
N LEU A 22 14.56 -3.35 -2.19
CA LEU A 22 13.41 -3.77 -1.36
C LEU A 22 13.20 -2.85 -0.17
N PHE A 23 14.29 -2.45 0.50
CA PHE A 23 14.24 -1.55 1.65
C PHE A 23 13.68 -0.18 1.29
N VAL A 24 14.19 0.45 0.22
CA VAL A 24 13.71 1.76 -0.24
C VAL A 24 12.25 1.69 -0.71
N SER A 25 11.88 0.64 -1.46
CA SER A 25 10.49 0.44 -1.91
C SER A 25 9.53 0.23 -0.73
N ALA A 26 9.95 -0.52 0.29
CA ALA A 26 9.13 -0.77 1.47
C ALA A 26 8.88 0.51 2.27
N ILE A 27 9.89 1.38 2.40
CA ILE A 27 9.73 2.69 3.05
C ILE A 27 8.68 3.54 2.33
N GLY A 28 8.69 3.57 0.99
CA GLY A 28 7.70 4.29 0.21
C GLY A 28 6.26 3.82 0.51
N GLY A 29 6.03 2.50 0.49
CA GLY A 29 4.73 1.94 0.86
C GLY A 29 4.35 2.22 2.31
N LEU A 30 5.29 2.12 3.24
CA LEU A 30 5.06 2.35 4.67
C LEU A 30 4.63 3.80 4.97
N VAL A 31 5.32 4.78 4.38
CA VAL A 31 5.03 6.20 4.55
C VAL A 31 3.65 6.57 3.99
N GLN A 32 3.15 5.86 2.98
CA GLN A 32 1.82 6.11 2.43
C GLN A 32 0.70 5.39 3.19
N VAL A 33 0.91 4.12 3.56
CA VAL A 33 -0.12 3.29 4.22
C VAL A 33 -0.34 3.73 5.67
N LEU A 34 0.71 4.01 6.44
CA LEU A 34 0.56 4.31 7.86
C LEU A 34 -0.33 5.54 8.13
N PRO A 35 -0.12 6.71 7.51
CA PRO A 35 -0.98 7.87 7.75
C PRO A 35 -2.44 7.60 7.37
N SER A 36 -2.67 6.85 6.29
CA SER A 36 -4.03 6.52 5.83
C SER A 36 -4.79 5.66 6.85
N LEU A 37 -4.12 4.72 7.52
CA LEU A 37 -4.74 3.89 8.56
C LEU A 37 -5.09 4.67 9.84
N PHE A 38 -4.34 5.73 10.15
CA PHE A 38 -4.54 6.52 11.37
C PHE A 38 -5.40 7.78 11.16
N GLN A 39 -5.82 8.08 9.94
CA GLN A 39 -6.66 9.24 9.64
C GLN A 39 -8.11 9.04 10.12
N GLU A 40 -8.60 9.95 10.96
CA GLU A 40 -9.94 9.86 11.58
C GLU A 40 -11.09 9.94 10.57
N SER A 41 -10.91 10.74 9.50
CA SER A 41 -11.88 10.90 8.43
C SER A 41 -12.19 9.61 7.66
N LEU A 42 -11.29 8.61 7.73
CA LEU A 42 -11.44 7.31 7.06
C LEU A 42 -12.00 6.23 8.00
N LYS A 43 -12.00 6.47 9.32
CA LYS A 43 -12.48 5.51 10.31
C LYS A 43 -13.98 5.57 10.55
N THR A 44 -14.57 6.76 10.43
CA THR A 44 -15.97 6.97 10.75
C THR A 44 -16.83 6.93 9.50
N ALA A 45 -17.92 6.16 9.56
CA ALA A 45 -18.89 6.12 8.47
C ALA A 45 -19.62 7.47 8.38
N SER A 46 -19.92 7.91 7.15
CA SER A 46 -20.69 9.13 6.95
C SER A 46 -22.10 9.00 7.56
N PRO A 47 -22.74 10.10 8.01
CA PRO A 47 -23.98 10.06 8.79
C PRO A 47 -25.17 9.36 8.09
N ASN A 48 -25.11 9.16 6.77
CA ASN A 48 -26.16 8.49 5.99
C ASN A 48 -25.75 7.08 5.49
N THR A 49 -24.67 6.51 6.04
CA THR A 49 -24.18 5.20 5.62
C THR A 49 -24.92 4.10 6.38
N LYS A 50 -25.56 3.18 5.65
CA LYS A 50 -26.20 1.98 6.19
C LYS A 50 -25.38 0.73 5.83
N VAL A 51 -25.48 -0.30 6.67
CA VAL A 51 -24.95 -1.63 6.32
C VAL A 51 -25.79 -2.21 5.19
N TYR A 52 -25.13 -2.85 4.22
CA TYR A 52 -25.81 -3.50 3.09
C TYR A 52 -26.77 -4.60 3.58
N SER A 53 -27.97 -4.62 3.01
CA SER A 53 -28.88 -5.74 3.19
C SER A 53 -28.34 -7.01 2.51
N PRO A 54 -28.80 -8.22 2.90
CA PRO A 54 -28.32 -9.46 2.29
C PRO A 54 -28.46 -9.49 0.77
N LEU A 55 -29.51 -8.88 0.22
CA LEU A 55 -29.72 -8.80 -1.23
C LEU A 55 -28.74 -7.82 -1.89
N GLU A 56 -28.52 -6.64 -1.31
CA GLU A 56 -27.53 -5.67 -1.80
C GLU A 56 -26.10 -6.23 -1.74
N LEU A 57 -25.79 -7.05 -0.73
CA LEU A 57 -24.49 -7.71 -0.58
C LEU A 57 -24.24 -8.71 -1.72
N VAL A 58 -25.22 -9.56 -2.03
CA VAL A 58 -25.15 -10.48 -3.18
C VAL A 58 -25.06 -9.69 -4.50
N GLY A 59 -25.81 -8.59 -4.62
CA GLY A 59 -25.73 -7.69 -5.78
C GLY A 59 -24.32 -7.12 -5.97
N ARG A 60 -23.65 -6.70 -4.90
CA ARG A 60 -22.25 -6.23 -4.93
C ARG A 60 -21.29 -7.33 -5.38
N ASP A 61 -21.45 -8.54 -4.86
CA ASP A 61 -20.57 -9.65 -5.22
C ASP A 61 -20.73 -10.03 -6.70
N VAL A 62 -21.95 -9.94 -7.24
CA VAL A 62 -22.22 -10.05 -8.69
C VAL A 62 -21.56 -8.89 -9.46
N TYR A 63 -21.70 -7.65 -9.00
CA TYR A 63 -21.09 -6.47 -9.64
C TYR A 63 -19.57 -6.61 -9.80
N ILE A 64 -18.87 -7.04 -8.73
CA ILE A 64 -17.42 -7.30 -8.75
C ILE A 64 -17.08 -8.45 -9.71
N ARG A 65 -17.90 -9.52 -9.73
CA ARG A 65 -17.67 -10.67 -10.61
C ARG A 65 -17.79 -10.30 -12.08
N GLU A 66 -18.75 -9.46 -12.43
CA GLU A 66 -18.93 -8.97 -13.81
C GLU A 66 -17.94 -7.85 -14.17
N GLY A 67 -17.07 -7.43 -13.23
CA GLY A 67 -16.04 -6.41 -13.46
C GLY A 67 -16.61 -5.02 -13.74
N CYS A 68 -17.82 -4.75 -13.26
CA CYS A 68 -18.44 -3.44 -13.37
C CYS A 68 -17.74 -2.42 -12.45
#